data_AF-A0A951I207-F1
#
_entry.id   AF-A0A951I207-F1
#
_cell.length_a   1.000
_cell.length_b   1.000
_cell.length_c   1.000
_cell.angle_alpha   90.00
_cell.angle_beta   90.00
_cell.angle_gamma   90.00
#
_symmetry.space_group_name_H-M   'P 1'
#
loop_
_entity.id
_entity.type
_entity.pdbx_description
1 polymer ?
#
loop_
_entity_poly.entity_id
_entity_poly.type
_entity_poly.pdbx_seq_one_letter_code
_entity_poly.pdbx_strand_id
1 'polypeptide(L)'
;MTEEGILTVEKISKRPDRLSFGGRILFLTDDTTLIRRQLEGAEDLAYDPNTPLMNNISTDEITPGWVCFYYDETLGEYVYVGMREGAVKKDEVKSGGFSVVVSGLSKGCGSSRETAP
;
A
#
# COMPACT_ATOMS: atom_id res chain seq x y z
N MET A 1 4.89 -17.08 55.98
CA MET A 1 5.76 -17.26 54.80
C MET A 1 5.02 -16.63 53.65
N THR A 2 5.36 -15.38 53.31
CA THR A 2 4.72 -14.63 52.21
C THR A 2 5.63 -14.72 50.99
N GLU A 3 5.16 -15.37 49.94
CA GLU A 3 5.81 -15.40 48.64
C GLU A 3 5.60 -14.03 47.96
N GLU A 4 6.68 -13.26 47.86
CA GLU A 4 6.76 -12.05 47.06
C GLU A 4 6.89 -12.45 45.58
N GLY A 5 5.82 -12.24 44.81
CA GLY A 5 5.84 -12.43 43.35
C GLY A 5 6.74 -11.40 42.69
N ILE A 6 7.84 -11.86 42.08
CA ILE A 6 8.75 -11.02 41.29
C ILE A 6 8.04 -10.67 39.97
N LEU A 7 7.65 -9.40 39.83
CA LEU A 7 7.22 -8.83 38.55
C LEU A 7 8.46 -8.64 37.66
N THR A 8 8.65 -9.49 36.67
CA THR A 8 9.71 -9.31 35.67
C THR A 8 9.36 -8.14 34.76
N VAL A 9 10.11 -7.06 34.87
CA VAL A 9 10.01 -5.91 33.98
C VAL A 9 10.57 -6.33 32.61
N GLU A 10 9.72 -6.47 31.60
CA GLU A 10 10.18 -6.69 30.23
C GLU A 10 11.05 -5.51 29.78
N LYS A 11 12.30 -5.81 29.42
CA LYS A 11 13.26 -4.82 28.97
C LYS A 11 12.88 -4.35 27.57
N ILE A 12 12.20 -3.22 27.47
CA ILE A 12 11.87 -2.58 26.18
C ILE A 12 13.18 -2.17 25.49
N SER A 13 13.52 -2.83 24.39
CA SER A 13 14.69 -2.47 23.58
C SER A 13 14.37 -1.31 22.63
N LYS A 14 15.35 -0.40 22.43
CA LYS A 14 15.20 0.70 21.49
C LYS A 14 15.15 0.14 20.06
N ARG A 15 14.11 0.49 19.32
CA ARG A 15 13.99 0.15 17.88
C ARG A 15 15.13 0.81 17.09
N PRO A 16 15.56 0.21 15.97
CA PRO A 16 16.60 0.80 15.13
C PRO A 16 16.19 2.18 14.62
N ASP A 17 17.16 3.09 14.49
CA ASP A 17 16.93 4.46 13.99
C ASP A 17 16.61 4.49 12.48
N ARG A 18 16.78 3.36 11.78
CA ARG A 18 16.50 3.21 10.33
C ARG A 18 15.81 1.88 10.05
N LEU A 19 14.86 1.91 9.12
CA LEU A 19 14.19 0.72 8.58
C LEU A 19 14.57 0.54 7.12
N SER A 20 14.68 -0.71 6.69
CA SER A 20 14.91 -1.09 5.30
C SER A 20 13.79 -2.01 4.83
N PHE A 21 13.25 -1.74 3.65
CA PHE A 21 12.26 -2.60 2.98
C PHE A 21 12.95 -3.28 1.79
N GLY A 22 12.81 -4.60 1.67
CA GLY A 22 13.49 -5.39 0.65
C GLY A 22 12.75 -5.55 -0.68
N GLY A 23 11.48 -5.13 -0.75
CA GLY A 23 10.68 -5.24 -1.98
C GLY A 23 10.71 -3.99 -2.85
N ARG A 24 10.00 -4.06 -3.97
CA ARG A 24 9.88 -3.00 -4.98
C ARG A 24 9.07 -1.81 -4.44
N ILE A 25 9.19 -0.67 -5.08
CA ILE A 25 8.39 0.53 -4.79
C ILE A 25 7.39 0.70 -5.93
N LEU A 26 6.11 0.82 -5.61
CA LEU A 26 5.08 1.20 -6.58
C LEU A 26 4.83 2.69 -6.50
N PHE A 27 5.27 3.43 -7.53
CA PHE A 27 4.93 4.84 -7.68
C PHE A 27 3.60 4.97 -8.41
N LEU A 28 2.62 5.61 -7.76
CA LEU A 28 1.35 5.98 -8.35
C LEU A 28 1.50 7.37 -8.97
N THR A 29 1.87 7.38 -10.25
CA THR A 29 2.10 8.59 -11.05
C THR A 29 0.81 9.10 -11.69
N ASP A 30 0.76 10.38 -12.07
CA ASP A 30 -0.38 10.89 -12.85
C ASP A 30 -0.46 10.22 -14.24
N ASP A 31 0.70 9.89 -14.84
CA ASP A 31 0.77 9.07 -16.05
C ASP A 31 0.60 7.58 -15.70
N THR A 32 -0.56 7.02 -16.03
CA THR A 32 -0.92 5.62 -15.75
C THR A 32 -0.04 4.63 -16.52
N THR A 33 0.60 5.04 -17.61
CA THR A 33 1.46 4.15 -18.40
C THR A 33 2.73 3.77 -17.63
N LEU A 34 3.24 4.67 -16.78
CA LEU A 34 4.34 4.38 -15.87
C LEU A 34 3.94 3.44 -14.73
N ILE A 35 2.69 3.52 -14.25
CA ILE A 35 2.12 2.54 -13.31
C ILE A 35 2.06 1.16 -13.98
N ARG A 36 1.55 1.09 -15.22
CA ARG A 36 1.48 -0.15 -16.00
C ARG A 36 2.84 -0.83 -16.15
N ARG A 37 3.87 -0.08 -16.56
CA ARG A 37 5.23 -0.62 -16.74
C ARG A 37 5.80 -1.23 -15.47
N GLN A 38 5.51 -0.64 -14.30
CA GLN A 38 5.90 -1.22 -13.01
C GLN A 38 5.16 -2.53 -12.71
N LEU A 39 3.84 -2.55 -12.89
CA LEU A 39 2.99 -3.73 -12.62
C LEU A 39 3.31 -4.91 -13.54
N GLU A 40 3.67 -4.63 -14.80
CA GLU A 40 4.08 -5.64 -15.78
C GLU A 40 5.52 -6.13 -15.56
N GLY A 41 6.25 -5.56 -14.58
CA GLY A 41 7.64 -5.89 -14.30
C GLY A 41 8.62 -5.40 -15.39
N ALA A 42 8.18 -4.48 -16.26
CA ALA A 42 9.00 -3.94 -17.33
C ALA A 42 9.99 -2.87 -16.82
N GLU A 43 9.68 -2.20 -15.70
CA GLU A 43 10.51 -1.13 -15.14
C GLU A 43 10.31 -0.99 -13.63
N ASP A 44 11.40 -0.74 -12.90
CA ASP A 44 11.37 -0.19 -11.55
C ASP A 44 11.76 1.29 -11.62
N LEU A 45 10.80 2.18 -11.32
CA LEU A 45 11.05 3.61 -11.37
C LEU A 45 12.00 4.02 -10.25
N ALA A 46 12.98 4.85 -10.57
CA ALA A 46 13.75 5.56 -9.57
C ALA A 46 12.92 6.73 -9.02
N TYR A 47 13.17 7.12 -7.77
CA TYR A 47 12.58 8.34 -7.22
C TYR A 47 13.07 9.57 -7.99
N ASP A 48 12.14 10.32 -8.55
CA ASP A 48 12.38 11.63 -9.15
C ASP A 48 11.37 12.64 -8.59
N PRO A 49 11.81 13.71 -7.90
CA PRO A 49 10.91 14.72 -7.35
C PRO A 49 10.13 15.50 -8.41
N ASN A 50 10.53 15.45 -9.68
CA ASN A 50 9.83 16.12 -10.78
C ASN A 50 8.76 15.25 -11.42
N THR A 51 8.69 13.96 -11.09
CA THR A 51 7.66 13.06 -11.62
C THR A 51 6.33 13.36 -10.91
N PRO A 52 5.27 13.77 -11.63
CA PRO A 52 3.98 14.05 -11.03
C PRO A 52 3.36 12.80 -10.43
N LEU A 53 3.05 12.85 -9.13
CA LEU A 53 2.41 11.77 -8.39
C LEU A 53 0.90 11.99 -8.28
N MET A 54 0.15 10.90 -8.40
CA MET A 54 -1.31 10.91 -8.39
C MET A 54 -1.84 11.39 -7.04
N ASN A 55 -2.57 12.51 -7.09
CA ASN A 55 -3.28 13.06 -5.94
C ASN A 55 -4.74 12.57 -5.89
N ASN A 56 -5.37 12.73 -4.73
CA ASN A 56 -6.81 12.49 -4.51
C ASN A 56 -7.26 11.10 -4.97
N ILE A 57 -6.48 10.07 -4.64
CA ILE A 57 -6.86 8.67 -4.92
C ILE A 57 -8.00 8.33 -3.95
N SER A 58 -9.19 8.13 -4.47
CA SER A 58 -10.39 7.88 -3.68
C SER A 58 -10.44 6.47 -3.10
N THR A 59 -11.27 6.26 -2.06
CA THR A 59 -11.51 4.91 -1.53
C THR A 59 -12.14 3.97 -2.56
N ASP A 60 -12.90 4.47 -3.54
CA ASP A 60 -13.39 3.67 -4.68
C ASP A 60 -12.26 3.27 -5.64
N GLU A 61 -11.26 4.14 -5.84
CA GLU A 61 -10.09 3.80 -6.64
C GLU A 61 -9.22 2.74 -5.94
N ILE A 62 -9.10 2.78 -4.61
CA ILE A 62 -8.38 1.77 -3.82
C ILE A 62 -9.16 0.46 -3.77
N THR A 63 -10.47 0.52 -3.54
CA THR A 63 -11.34 -0.63 -3.29
C THR A 63 -12.76 -0.27 -3.72
N PRO A 64 -13.14 -0.58 -4.98
CA PRO A 64 -14.49 -0.36 -5.47
C PRO A 64 -15.54 -1.00 -4.57
N GLY A 65 -16.75 -0.44 -4.53
CA GLY A 65 -17.81 -0.90 -3.63
C GLY A 65 -18.12 -2.41 -3.66
N TRP A 66 -17.94 -3.10 -4.79
CA TRP A 66 -18.13 -4.54 -4.89
C TRP A 66 -17.01 -5.36 -4.21
N VAL A 67 -15.82 -4.79 -4.05
CA VAL A 67 -14.70 -5.40 -3.32
C VAL A 67 -14.92 -5.34 -1.81
N CYS A 68 -15.72 -4.38 -1.32
CA CYS A 68 -16.01 -4.21 0.11
C CYS A 68 -16.77 -5.38 0.76
N PHE A 69 -17.16 -6.41 0.00
CA PHE A 69 -17.80 -7.62 0.51
C PHE A 69 -16.80 -8.73 0.89
N TYR A 70 -15.50 -8.52 0.70
CA TYR A 70 -14.45 -9.40 1.22
C TYR A 70 -13.96 -8.93 2.59
N TYR A 71 -13.61 -9.88 3.45
CA TYR A 71 -13.18 -9.63 4.84
C TYR A 71 -11.91 -10.39 5.23
N ASP A 72 -11.23 -10.95 4.23
CA ASP A 72 -10.04 -11.80 4.37
C ASP A 72 -8.92 -11.29 3.44
N GLU A 73 -7.88 -12.11 3.25
CA GLU A 73 -6.74 -11.79 2.39
C GLU A 73 -7.11 -11.53 0.92
N THR A 74 -8.34 -11.84 0.50
CA THR A 74 -8.86 -11.55 -0.84
C THR A 74 -8.87 -10.04 -1.13
N LEU A 75 -8.99 -9.18 -0.10
CA LEU A 75 -8.89 -7.72 -0.28
C LEU A 75 -7.57 -7.32 -0.97
N GLY A 76 -6.48 -8.01 -0.66
CA GLY A 76 -5.18 -7.79 -1.27
C GLY A 76 -5.12 -8.08 -2.77
N GLU A 77 -6.02 -8.91 -3.30
CA GLU A 77 -6.10 -9.23 -4.73
C GLU A 77 -6.67 -8.08 -5.56
N TYR A 78 -7.42 -7.19 -4.91
CA TYR A 78 -8.19 -6.15 -5.58
C TYR A 78 -7.72 -4.73 -5.22
N VAL A 79 -6.55 -4.58 -4.58
CA VAL A 79 -5.99 -3.27 -4.28
C VAL A 79 -5.81 -2.47 -5.58
N TYR A 80 -6.35 -1.26 -5.61
CA TYR A 80 -6.30 -0.31 -6.71
C TYR A 80 -7.03 -0.73 -8.00
N VAL A 81 -7.85 -1.78 -8.04
CA VAL A 81 -8.55 -2.19 -9.28
C VAL A 81 -9.57 -1.16 -9.79
N GLY A 82 -9.93 -0.18 -8.96
CA GLY A 82 -10.74 0.99 -9.36
C GLY A 82 -9.93 2.15 -9.93
N MET A 83 -8.60 2.02 -10.03
CA MET A 83 -7.72 3.11 -10.45
C MET A 83 -8.05 3.61 -11.85
N ARG A 84 -7.82 4.90 -12.05
CA ARG A 84 -8.06 5.63 -13.31
C ARG A 84 -7.52 4.86 -14.50
N GLU A 85 -8.28 4.91 -15.59
CA GLU A 85 -7.92 4.26 -16.86
C GLU A 85 -7.76 2.73 -16.76
N GLY A 86 -8.21 2.11 -15.66
CA GLY A 86 -8.03 0.67 -15.44
C GLY A 86 -6.57 0.29 -15.29
N ALA A 87 -5.75 1.19 -14.73
CA ALA A 87 -4.31 1.03 -14.65
C ALA A 87 -3.86 -0.19 -13.81
N VAL A 88 -4.72 -0.71 -12.92
CA VAL A 88 -4.40 -1.87 -12.10
C VAL A 88 -5.43 -2.96 -12.31
N LYS A 89 -4.95 -4.19 -12.51
CA LYS A 89 -5.78 -5.39 -12.63
C LYS A 89 -5.66 -6.22 -11.37
N LYS A 90 -6.61 -7.16 -11.23
CA LYS A 90 -6.60 -8.14 -10.15
C LYS A 90 -5.21 -8.79 -10.02
N ASP A 91 -4.76 -8.98 -8.79
CA ASP A 91 -3.52 -9.65 -8.37
C ASP A 91 -2.21 -8.94 -8.73
N GLU A 92 -2.19 -7.90 -9.56
CA GLU A 92 -0.95 -7.27 -10.01
C GLU A 92 -0.17 -6.60 -8.88
N VAL A 93 -0.85 -5.95 -7.93
CA VAL A 93 -0.19 -5.33 -6.76
C VAL A 93 0.30 -6.40 -5.79
N LYS A 94 -0.53 -7.41 -5.51
CA LYS A 94 -0.22 -8.55 -4.62
C LYS A 94 0.97 -9.37 -5.11
N SER A 95 1.03 -9.63 -6.42
CA SER A 95 2.10 -10.41 -7.06
C SER A 95 3.32 -9.58 -7.44
N GLY A 96 3.19 -8.26 -7.48
CA GLY A 96 4.24 -7.35 -7.96
C GLY A 96 5.45 -7.20 -7.04
N GLY A 97 5.45 -7.80 -5.84
CA GLY A 97 6.59 -7.80 -4.93
C GLY A 97 6.87 -6.42 -4.31
N PHE A 98 5.86 -5.55 -4.25
CA PHE A 98 5.98 -4.21 -3.70
C PHE A 98 5.95 -4.22 -2.17
N SER A 99 6.83 -3.46 -1.54
CA SER A 99 6.82 -3.22 -0.09
C SER A 99 6.46 -1.79 0.28
N VAL A 100 6.50 -0.87 -0.69
CA VAL A 100 6.22 0.55 -0.48
C VAL A 100 5.36 1.05 -1.63
N VAL A 101 4.35 1.85 -1.31
CA VAL A 101 3.57 2.61 -2.28
C VAL A 101 3.82 4.09 -2.06
N VAL A 102 4.09 4.83 -3.14
CA VAL A 102 4.33 6.27 -3.11
C VAL A 102 3.28 6.95 -3.98
N SER A 103 2.53 7.90 -3.39
CA SER A 103 1.49 8.67 -4.07
C SER A 103 1.65 10.16 -3.79
N GLY A 104 0.82 10.96 -4.45
CA GLY A 104 0.62 12.36 -4.09
C GLY A 104 -0.22 12.52 -2.82
N LEU A 105 -0.74 13.73 -2.64
CA LEU A 105 -1.56 14.16 -1.52
C LEU A 105 -2.94 13.49 -1.54
N SER A 106 -3.54 13.37 -0.35
CA SER A 106 -4.94 12.98 -0.15
C SER A 106 -5.31 11.58 -0.69
N LYS A 107 -4.41 10.60 -0.58
CA LYS A 107 -4.74 9.17 -0.81
C LYS A 107 -5.76 8.69 0.23
N GLY A 108 -6.80 8.00 -0.22
CA GLY A 108 -7.92 7.54 0.60
C GLY A 108 -9.02 8.57 0.78
N CYS A 109 -9.19 9.53 -0.14
CA CYS A 109 -10.27 10.52 -0.03
C CYS A 109 -11.65 9.93 -0.38
N GLY A 110 -12.72 10.60 0.03
CA GLY A 110 -14.09 10.18 -0.26
C GLY A 110 -14.77 9.51 0.93
N SER A 111 -15.70 8.58 0.67
CA SER A 111 -16.44 7.90 1.73
C SER A 111 -15.53 7.00 2.55
N SER A 112 -15.80 6.94 3.87
CA SER A 112 -15.11 6.00 4.75
C SER A 112 -15.34 4.57 4.28
N ARG A 113 -14.26 3.81 4.15
CA ARG A 113 -14.26 2.40 3.80
C ARG A 113 -13.17 1.70 4.60
N GLU A 114 -13.58 0.98 5.64
CA GLU A 114 -12.68 0.20 6.49
C GLU A 114 -11.99 -0.94 5.72
N THR A 115 -12.60 -1.39 4.62
CA THR A 115 -12.09 -2.44 3.75
C THR A 115 -11.12 -1.93 2.68
N ALA A 116 -10.75 -0.64 2.67
CA ALA A 116 -9.72 -0.13 1.78
C ALA A 116 -8.31 -0.39 2.39
N PRO A 117 -7.46 -1.23 1.78
CA PRO A 117 -6.15 -1.60 2.32
C PRO A 117 -5.06 -0.54 2.09
#